data_AF-A0AAJ5ZQR7-F1
#
_entry.id   AF-A0AAJ5ZQR7-F1
#
_cell.length_a   1.000
_cell.length_b   1.000
_cell.length_c   1.000
_cell.angle_alpha   90.00
_cell.angle_beta   90.00
_cell.angle_gamma   90.00
#
_symmetry.space_group_name_H-M   'P 1'
#
loop_
_entity.id
_entity.type
_entity.pdbx_description
1 polymer ?
#
loop_
_entity_poly.entity_id
_entity_poly.type
_entity_poly.pdbx_seq_one_letter_code
_entity_poly.pdbx_strand_id
1 'polypeptide(L)'
;MLPENTTAVIARNERWSDDAASEPYEAGWAREAVFFVRALKPPVGPSPTARVEISPDGMRWVREGTEFTMPSETDGIAVARVTMFGNWLRVTAHFEDGAESTVLVTLHLKA
;
A
#
# COMPACT_ATOMS: atom_id res chain seq x y z
N MET A 1 -18.57 10.11 21.12
CA MET A 1 -17.34 10.63 20.50
C MET A 1 -17.61 10.89 19.04
N LEU A 2 -16.94 11.88 18.43
CA LEU A 2 -17.00 12.11 16.99
C LEU A 2 -16.11 11.05 16.29
N PRO A 3 -16.44 10.61 15.06
CA PRO A 3 -15.58 9.73 14.29
C PRO A 3 -14.19 10.36 14.07
N GLU A 4 -13.14 9.57 14.25
CA GLU A 4 -11.75 10.02 14.05
C GLU A 4 -11.20 9.52 12.72
N ASN A 5 -10.34 10.33 12.09
CA ASN A 5 -9.59 9.94 10.91
C ASN A 5 -8.09 10.18 11.11
N THR A 6 -7.29 9.24 10.62
CA THR A 6 -5.83 9.36 10.58
C THR A 6 -5.31 9.14 9.17
N THR A 7 -4.30 9.90 8.78
CA THR A 7 -3.53 9.66 7.56
C THR A 7 -2.08 9.39 7.95
N ALA A 8 -1.56 8.24 7.54
CA ALA A 8 -0.18 7.84 7.71
C ALA A 8 0.54 7.82 6.35
N VAL A 9 1.83 8.18 6.35
CA VAL A 9 2.71 7.95 5.21
C VAL A 9 3.56 6.74 5.53
N ILE A 10 3.42 5.67 4.74
CA ILE A 10 4.02 4.36 5.01
C ILE A 10 5.07 3.95 3.97
N ALA A 11 5.29 4.79 2.96
CA ALA A 11 6.49 4.80 2.11
C ALA A 11 6.57 6.18 1.45
N ARG A 12 7.77 6.78 1.35
CA ARG A 12 7.95 8.12 0.77
C ARG A 12 9.25 8.22 0.00
N ASN A 13 9.15 8.51 -1.30
CA ASN A 13 10.32 8.64 -2.18
C ASN A 13 11.19 7.39 -2.12
N GLU A 14 10.54 6.24 -2.00
CA GLU A 14 11.16 4.93 -1.95
C GLU A 14 11.14 4.31 -3.34
N ARG A 15 12.25 3.73 -3.79
CA ARG A 15 12.32 3.00 -5.06
C ARG A 15 11.94 1.56 -4.80
N TRP A 16 10.86 1.11 -5.42
CA TRP A 16 10.40 -0.28 -5.40
C TRP A 16 10.83 -0.98 -6.68
N SER A 17 11.39 -2.17 -6.54
CA SER A 17 11.80 -3.13 -7.57
C SER A 17 11.77 -4.54 -6.97
N ASP A 18 11.88 -5.58 -7.78
CA ASP A 18 11.80 -6.98 -7.35
C ASP A 18 10.58 -7.21 -6.43
N ASP A 19 10.76 -7.81 -5.25
CA ASP A 19 9.76 -7.83 -4.19
C ASP A 19 9.86 -6.57 -3.30
N ALA A 20 8.80 -5.77 -3.29
CA ALA A 20 8.72 -4.55 -2.50
C ALA A 20 7.50 -4.53 -1.57
N ALA A 21 7.64 -3.86 -0.42
CA ALA A 21 6.59 -3.69 0.57
C ALA A 21 6.68 -2.32 1.24
N SER A 22 5.54 -1.74 1.61
CA SER A 22 5.52 -0.55 2.47
C SER A 22 5.90 -0.91 3.91
N GLU A 23 6.21 0.12 4.71
CA GLU A 23 6.26 -0.02 6.15
C GLU A 23 4.92 -0.57 6.68
N PRO A 24 4.94 -1.52 7.64
CA PRO A 24 3.74 -2.03 8.25
C PRO A 24 3.12 -0.99 9.20
N TYR A 25 1.79 -0.95 9.26
CA TYR A 25 1.07 -0.01 10.12
C TYR A 25 0.04 -0.72 10.99
N GLU A 26 0.06 -0.42 12.30
CA GLU A 26 -0.92 -0.93 13.26
C GLU A 26 -2.20 -0.09 13.22
N ALA A 27 -3.30 -0.74 12.84
CA ALA A 27 -4.58 -0.12 12.54
C ALA A 27 -5.77 -0.85 13.19
N GLY A 28 -5.56 -1.69 14.21
CA GLY A 28 -6.65 -2.47 14.84
C GLY A 28 -7.78 -1.67 15.48
N TRP A 29 -7.60 -0.36 15.63
CA TRP A 29 -8.63 0.57 16.08
C TRP A 29 -9.54 1.09 14.95
N ALA A 30 -9.14 0.93 13.68
CA ALA A 30 -9.86 1.45 12.53
C ALA A 30 -10.85 0.41 11.95
N ARG A 31 -11.91 0.90 11.30
CA ARG A 31 -12.96 0.07 10.69
C ARG A 31 -12.80 -0.05 9.18
N GLU A 32 -12.23 0.98 8.57
CA GLU A 32 -11.96 1.05 7.13
C GLU A 32 -10.62 1.73 6.85
N ALA A 33 -9.99 1.30 5.76
CA ALA A 33 -8.68 1.76 5.34
C ALA A 33 -8.66 1.99 3.82
N VAL A 34 -8.01 3.08 3.40
CA VAL A 34 -7.78 3.40 1.99
C VAL A 34 -6.29 3.66 1.77
N PHE A 35 -5.66 2.81 0.96
CA PHE A 35 -4.31 3.06 0.46
C PHE A 35 -4.38 3.90 -0.81
N PHE A 36 -3.50 4.89 -0.89
CA PHE A 36 -3.18 5.56 -2.15
C PHE A 36 -1.69 5.34 -2.44
N VAL A 37 -1.40 4.88 -3.65
CA VAL A 37 -0.04 4.73 -4.16
C VAL A 37 0.14 5.69 -5.32
N ARG A 38 1.12 6.59 -5.22
CA ARG A 38 1.47 7.55 -6.28
C ARG A 38 2.88 7.29 -6.79
N ALA A 39 3.05 7.25 -8.11
CA ALA A 39 4.37 7.26 -8.74
C ALA A 39 4.94 8.69 -8.73
N LEU A 40 6.06 8.91 -8.05
CA LEU A 40 6.73 10.22 -7.94
C LEU A 40 7.68 10.53 -9.10
N LYS A 41 8.03 9.51 -9.88
CA LYS A 41 8.89 9.57 -11.07
C LYS A 41 8.28 8.68 -12.15
N PRO A 42 8.68 8.83 -13.43
CA PRO A 42 8.24 7.91 -14.48
C PRO A 42 8.59 6.46 -14.11
N PRO A 43 7.61 5.55 -14.00
CA PRO A 43 7.89 4.13 -13.78
C PRO A 43 8.69 3.54 -14.95
N VAL A 44 9.48 2.50 -14.67
CA VAL A 44 10.24 1.75 -15.69
C VAL A 44 9.66 0.34 -15.79
N GLY A 45 9.47 -0.14 -17.01
CA GLY A 45 8.92 -1.48 -17.26
C GLY A 45 7.40 -1.56 -17.07
N PRO A 46 6.84 -2.79 -17.15
CA PRO A 46 5.41 -3.03 -16.95
C PRO A 46 4.95 -2.67 -15.53
N SER A 47 3.75 -2.12 -15.40
CA SER A 47 3.18 -1.81 -14.09
C SER A 47 2.74 -3.09 -13.37
N PRO A 48 3.28 -3.40 -12.18
CA PRO A 48 2.93 -4.64 -11.49
C PRO A 48 1.57 -4.55 -10.81
N THR A 49 1.06 -5.72 -10.43
CA THR A 49 -0.08 -5.84 -9.50
C THR A 49 0.41 -5.71 -8.06
N ALA A 50 -0.10 -4.69 -7.36
CA ALA A 50 0.06 -4.54 -5.93
C ALA A 50 -1.08 -5.24 -5.16
N ARG A 51 -0.80 -5.64 -3.93
CA ARG A 51 -1.69 -6.43 -3.07
C ARG A 51 -1.70 -5.87 -1.65
N VAL A 52 -2.85 -5.93 -1.00
CA VAL A 52 -2.95 -5.65 0.44
C VAL A 52 -2.64 -6.91 1.23
N GLU A 53 -1.81 -6.78 2.26
CA GLU A 53 -1.54 -7.84 3.22
C GLU A 53 -1.92 -7.42 4.63
N ILE A 54 -2.39 -8.41 5.39
CA ILE A 54 -2.75 -8.26 6.80
C ILE A 54 -1.88 -9.17 7.66
N SER A 55 -1.71 -8.79 8.93
CA SER A 55 -0.94 -9.58 9.88
C SER A 55 -1.54 -9.52 11.30
N PRO A 56 -1.50 -10.64 12.06
CA PRO A 56 -1.86 -10.63 13.47
C PRO A 56 -0.78 -10.00 14.36
N ASP A 57 0.49 -10.03 13.95
CA ASP A 57 1.66 -9.71 14.78
C ASP A 57 2.65 -8.73 14.13
N GLY A 58 2.38 -8.25 12.92
CA GLY A 58 3.27 -7.40 12.12
C GLY A 58 4.49 -8.14 11.55
N MET A 59 4.61 -9.46 11.76
CA MET A 59 5.75 -10.28 11.34
C MET A 59 5.36 -11.32 10.29
N ARG A 60 4.16 -11.93 10.43
CA ARG A 60 3.64 -12.96 9.53
C ARG A 60 2.49 -12.41 8.73
N TRP A 61 2.62 -12.45 7.40
CA TRP A 61 1.71 -11.74 6.50
C TRP A 61 0.91 -12.73 5.66
N VAL A 62 -0.36 -12.42 5.47
CA VAL A 62 -1.25 -13.11 4.54
C VAL A 62 -1.86 -12.10 3.58
N ARG A 63 -2.07 -12.51 2.33
CA ARG A 63 -2.79 -11.70 1.35
C ARG A 63 -4.25 -11.59 1.80
N GLU A 64 -4.74 -10.37 1.90
CA GLU A 64 -6.12 -10.11 2.30
C GLU A 64 -7.10 -10.43 1.17
N GLY A 65 -6.67 -10.21 -0.08
CA GLY A 65 -7.43 -10.49 -1.30
C GLY A 65 -7.62 -9.25 -2.19
N THR A 66 -7.47 -8.05 -1.64
CA THR A 66 -7.49 -6.81 -2.42
C THR A 66 -6.23 -6.66 -3.27
N GLU A 67 -6.42 -6.50 -4.58
CA GLU A 67 -5.36 -6.31 -5.58
C GLU A 67 -5.67 -5.12 -6.47
N PHE A 68 -4.64 -4.45 -6.96
CA PHE A 68 -4.78 -3.28 -7.84
C PHE A 68 -3.54 -3.08 -8.72
N THR A 69 -3.72 -2.46 -9.88
CA THR A 69 -2.60 -2.13 -10.78
C THR A 69 -1.87 -0.89 -10.25
N MET A 70 -0.54 -0.97 -10.17
CA MET A 70 0.30 0.19 -9.83
C MET A 70 0.22 1.28 -10.91
N PRO A 71 0.40 2.57 -10.56
CA PRO A 71 0.37 3.64 -11.54
C PRO A 71 1.49 3.51 -12.58
N SER A 72 1.14 3.76 -13.85
CA SER A 72 2.02 3.59 -15.02
C SER A 72 2.67 4.89 -15.52
N GLU A 73 2.35 6.03 -14.90
CA GLU A 73 2.86 7.34 -15.28
C GLU A 73 3.18 8.19 -14.06
N THR A 74 4.02 9.22 -14.24
CA THR A 74 4.36 10.18 -13.18
C THR A 74 3.09 10.84 -12.65
N ASP A 75 2.98 10.94 -11.33
CA ASP A 75 1.82 11.45 -10.60
C ASP A 75 0.52 10.65 -10.77
N GLY A 76 0.55 9.52 -11.51
CA GLY A 76 -0.53 8.55 -11.53
C GLY A 76 -0.79 8.01 -10.12
N ILE A 77 -2.07 7.79 -9.80
CA ILE A 77 -2.53 7.33 -8.49
C ILE A 77 -3.32 6.04 -8.64
N ALA A 78 -2.95 5.03 -7.87
CA ALA A 78 -3.76 3.83 -7.65
C ALA A 78 -4.34 3.83 -6.24
N VAL A 79 -5.49 3.16 -6.07
CA VAL A 79 -6.23 3.12 -4.81
C VAL A 79 -6.64 1.69 -4.46
N ALA A 80 -6.50 1.34 -3.19
CA ALA A 80 -7.07 0.13 -2.61
C ALA A 80 -7.90 0.48 -1.38
N ARG A 81 -9.07 -0.15 -1.25
CA ARG A 81 -10.01 0.04 -0.15
C ARG A 81 -10.18 -1.30 0.54
N VAL A 82 -10.02 -1.33 1.87
CA VAL A 82 -10.11 -2.57 2.64
C VAL A 82 -10.87 -2.33 3.95
N THR A 83 -11.64 -3.33 4.37
CA THR A 83 -12.37 -3.38 5.64
C THR A 83 -12.11 -4.74 6.30
N MET A 84 -12.43 -4.91 7.59
CA MET A 84 -12.27 -6.18 8.32
C MET A 84 -10.82 -6.74 8.32
N PHE A 85 -9.81 -5.87 8.36
CA PHE A 85 -8.39 -6.21 8.15
C PHE A 85 -7.57 -6.61 9.40
N GLY A 86 -8.21 -6.82 10.55
CA GLY A 86 -7.50 -7.22 11.78
C GLY A 86 -6.64 -6.07 12.34
N ASN A 87 -5.37 -6.35 12.68
CA ASN A 87 -4.51 -5.37 13.37
C ASN A 87 -3.49 -4.67 12.46
N TRP A 88 -2.71 -5.41 11.70
CA TRP A 88 -1.61 -4.83 10.90
C TRP A 88 -1.92 -4.84 9.42
N LEU A 89 -1.52 -3.76 8.74
CA LEU A 89 -1.75 -3.51 7.31
C LEU A 89 -0.45 -3.14 6.60
N ARG A 90 -0.27 -3.62 5.36
CA ARG A 90 0.74 -3.13 4.41
C ARG A 90 0.30 -3.35 2.96
N VAL A 91 1.02 -2.72 2.02
CA VAL A 91 0.92 -3.01 0.58
C VAL A 91 2.21 -3.65 0.10
N THR A 92 2.10 -4.66 -0.76
CA THR A 92 3.23 -5.30 -1.45
C THR A 92 3.05 -5.27 -2.96
N ALA A 93 4.15 -5.34 -3.70
CA ALA A 93 4.15 -5.48 -5.15
C ALA A 93 5.35 -6.32 -5.58
N HIS A 94 5.18 -7.11 -6.64
CA HIS A 94 6.25 -7.86 -7.27
C HIS A 94 6.47 -7.30 -8.67
N PHE A 95 7.67 -6.79 -8.93
CA PHE A 95 8.10 -6.20 -10.19
C PHE A 95 8.86 -7.25 -11.01
N GLU A 96 8.68 -7.22 -12.34
CA GLU A 96 9.51 -8.00 -13.26
C GLU A 96 10.96 -7.48 -13.24
N ASP A 97 11.91 -8.32 -13.66
CA ASP A 97 13.33 -7.97 -13.72
C ASP A 97 13.57 -6.66 -14.47
N GLY A 98 14.16 -5.68 -13.78
CA GLY A 98 14.45 -4.36 -14.32
C GLY A 98 13.27 -3.37 -14.34
N ALA A 99 12.08 -3.78 -13.89
CA ALA A 99 10.96 -2.87 -13.65
C ALA A 99 11.06 -2.20 -12.27
N GLU A 100 10.64 -0.94 -12.18
CA GLU A 100 10.69 -0.18 -10.92
C GLU A 100 9.71 0.99 -10.89
N SER A 101 9.42 1.46 -9.68
CA SER A 101 8.68 2.71 -9.46
C SER A 101 9.16 3.42 -8.19
N THR A 102 9.31 4.75 -8.24
CA THR A 102 9.54 5.56 -7.03
C THR A 102 8.20 5.99 -6.46
N VAL A 103 7.85 5.58 -5.24
CA VAL A 103 6.48 5.68 -4.72
C VAL A 103 6.32 6.63 -3.53
N LEU A 104 5.11 7.17 -3.39
CA LEU A 104 4.53 7.67 -2.15
C LEU A 104 3.31 6.83 -1.82
N VAL A 105 3.31 6.18 -0.66
CA VAL A 105 2.18 5.39 -0.17
C VAL A 105 1.60 6.07 1.06
N THR A 106 0.31 6.41 1.00
CA THR A 106 -0.44 6.94 2.15
C THR A 106 -1.58 6.01 2.51
N LEU A 107 -1.79 5.82 3.82
CA LEU A 107 -2.85 5.03 4.39
C LEU A 107 -3.82 5.94 5.15
N HIS A 108 -5.09 5.91 4.77
CA HIS A 108 -6.15 6.72 5.38
C HIS A 108 -7.09 5.79 6.14
N LEU A 109 -7.26 6.04 7.43
CA LEU A 109 -7.99 5.19 8.36
C LEU A 109 -9.18 5.94 8.96
N LYS A 110 -10.31 5.26 9.13
CA LYS A 110 -11.52 5.81 9.80
C LYS A 110 -11.98 4.87 10.93
N ALA A 111 -12.36 5.47 12.06
CA ALA A 111 -12.92 4.80 13.25
C ALA A 111 -14.44 4.97 13.34
#